data_AF-A0A1Q4YRI0-F1
#
_entry.id   AF-A0A1Q4YRI0-F1
#
_cell.length_a   1.000
_cell.length_b   1.000
_cell.length_c   1.000
_cell.angle_alpha   90.00
_cell.angle_beta   90.00
_cell.angle_gamma   90.00
#
_symmetry.space_group_name_H-M   'P 1'
#
loop_
_entity.id
_entity.type
_entity.pdbx_description
1 polymer ?
#
loop_
_entity_poly.entity_id
_entity_poly.type
_entity_poly.pdbx_seq_one_letter_code
_entity_poly.pdbx_strand_id
1 'polypeptide(L)'
;METWRIVATSAFLLGGLVMILVGMAQARDRKGARRSDVMRALLVGAVIVAVVAVLIAYVLPSVLAWGVVAATAIAVVFVTMWD
;
A
#
# COMPACT_ATOMS: atom_id res chain seq x y z
N MET A 1 -12.23 17.62 -7.34
CA MET A 1 -11.33 16.53 -7.80
C MET A 1 -12.00 15.80 -8.94
N GLU A 2 -11.24 15.42 -9.95
CA GLU A 2 -11.73 14.59 -11.05
C GLU A 2 -12.16 13.21 -10.53
N THR A 3 -13.32 12.70 -10.98
CA THR A 3 -13.88 11.43 -10.49
C THR A 3 -12.90 10.27 -10.60
N TRP A 4 -12.13 10.19 -11.69
CA TRP A 4 -11.16 9.12 -11.90
C TRP A 4 -10.02 9.15 -10.85
N ARG A 5 -9.62 10.33 -10.34
CA ARG A 5 -8.61 10.44 -9.27
C ARG A 5 -9.12 9.89 -7.95
N ILE A 6 -10.39 10.14 -7.63
CA ILE A 6 -11.04 9.61 -6.42
C ILE A 6 -11.06 8.09 -6.48
N VAL A 7 -11.45 7.52 -7.62
CA VAL A 7 -11.45 6.06 -7.84
C VAL A 7 -10.04 5.49 -7.73
N ALA A 8 -9.05 6.06 -8.42
CA ALA A 8 -7.67 5.60 -8.39
C ALA A 8 -7.06 5.67 -6.98
N THR A 9 -7.28 6.77 -6.27
CA THR A 9 -6.79 6.96 -4.89
C THR A 9 -7.42 5.95 -3.95
N SER A 10 -8.74 5.73 -4.06
CA SER A 10 -9.46 4.79 -3.20
C SER A 10 -9.03 3.34 -3.46
N ALA A 11 -8.90 2.95 -4.74
CA ALA A 11 -8.40 1.64 -5.12
C ALA A 11 -6.96 1.40 -4.62
N PHE A 12 -6.09 2.40 -4.76
CA PHE A 12 -4.73 2.34 -4.23
C PHE A 12 -4.71 2.22 -2.70
N LEU A 13 -5.52 2.99 -1.97
CA LEU A 13 -5.58 2.93 -0.51
C LEU A 13 -6.02 1.55 -0.01
N LEU A 14 -6.99 0.91 -0.68
CA LEU A 14 -7.42 -0.45 -0.35
C LEU A 14 -6.27 -1.45 -0.54
N GLY A 15 -5.59 -1.44 -1.69
CA GLY A 15 -4.46 -2.33 -1.93
C GLY A 15 -3.26 -2.04 -1.01
N GLY A 16 -2.97 -0.76 -0.77
CA GLY A 16 -1.92 -0.31 0.15
C GLY A 16 -2.17 -0.74 1.59
N LEU A 17 -3.43 -0.70 2.04
CA LEU A 17 -3.80 -1.20 3.37
C LEU A 17 -3.50 -2.69 3.50
N VAL A 18 -3.85 -3.51 2.50
CA VAL A 18 -3.52 -4.94 2.49
C VAL A 18 -2.00 -5.14 2.60
N MET A 19 -1.21 -4.41 1.81
CA MET A 19 0.26 -4.49 1.87
C MET A 19 0.82 -4.13 3.26
N ILE A 20 0.25 -3.13 3.93
CA ILE A 20 0.63 -2.78 5.32
C ILE A 20 0.33 -3.94 6.27
N LEU A 21 -0.87 -4.53 6.17
CA LEU A 21 -1.27 -5.65 7.02
C LEU A 21 -0.37 -6.86 6.82
N VAL A 22 -0.03 -7.20 5.58
CA VAL A 22 0.90 -8.30 5.29
C VAL A 22 2.30 -7.97 5.81
N GLY A 23 2.81 -6.76 5.60
CA GLY A 23 4.10 -6.35 6.16
C GLY A 23 4.16 -6.47 7.69
N MET A 24 3.06 -6.15 8.38
CA MET A 24 2.93 -6.36 9.82
C MET A 24 2.91 -7.85 10.20
N ALA A 25 2.19 -8.69 9.45
CA ALA A 25 2.15 -10.13 9.67
C ALA A 25 3.55 -10.74 9.49
N GLN A 26 4.23 -10.43 8.40
CA GLN A 26 5.60 -10.87 8.15
C GLN A 26 6.58 -10.38 9.23
N ALA A 27 6.41 -9.17 9.75
CA ALA A 27 7.23 -8.67 10.86
C ALA A 27 6.96 -9.43 12.16
N ARG A 28 5.70 -9.80 12.42
CA ARG A 28 5.28 -10.56 13.60
C ARG A 28 5.79 -12.00 13.58
N ASP A 29 5.83 -12.62 12.41
CA ASP A 29 6.16 -14.05 12.27
C ASP A 29 7.68 -14.32 12.30
N ARG A 30 8.51 -13.27 12.34
CA ARG A 30 9.97 -13.39 12.53
C ARG A 30 10.31 -13.92 13.91
N LYS A 31 11.28 -14.84 13.97
CA LYS A 31 11.79 -15.38 15.24
C LYS A 31 12.36 -14.26 16.11
N GLY A 32 11.82 -14.09 17.31
CA GLY A 32 12.22 -13.03 18.25
C GLY A 32 11.61 -11.65 17.95
N ALA A 33 10.57 -11.57 17.11
CA ALA A 33 9.88 -10.33 16.80
C ALA A 33 9.40 -9.61 18.07
N ARG A 34 9.63 -8.30 18.11
CA ARG A 34 9.13 -7.41 19.16
C ARG A 34 7.95 -6.60 18.64
N ARG A 35 7.11 -6.12 19.55
CA ARG A 35 5.99 -5.22 19.20
C ARG A 35 6.45 -3.97 18.44
N SER A 36 7.66 -3.49 18.73
CA SER A 36 8.29 -2.37 18.02
C SER A 36 8.54 -2.64 16.53
N ASP A 37 8.82 -3.88 16.15
CA ASP A 37 9.10 -4.25 14.76
C ASP A 37 7.83 -4.18 13.90
N VAL A 38 6.73 -4.70 14.44
CA VAL A 38 5.40 -4.62 13.82
C VAL A 38 4.93 -3.16 13.73
N MET A 39 5.13 -2.37 14.79
CA MET A 39 4.79 -0.94 14.79
C MET A 39 5.60 -0.17 13.75
N ARG A 40 6.89 -0.50 13.59
CA ARG A 40 7.73 0.11 12.57
C ARG A 40 7.26 -0.24 11.17
N ALA A 41 6.85 -1.49 10.92
CA ALA A 41 6.26 -1.91 9.65
C ALA A 41 4.97 -1.12 9.35
N LEU A 42 4.10 -0.95 10.34
CA LEU A 42 2.89 -0.13 10.22
C LEU A 42 3.22 1.32 9.83
N LEU A 43 4.08 1.98 10.60
CA LEU A 43 4.39 3.39 10.42
C LEU A 43 5.06 3.67 9.07
N VAL A 44 6.05 2.85 8.69
CA VAL A 44 6.74 2.99 7.40
C VAL A 44 5.76 2.76 6.25
N GLY A 45 4.98 1.68 6.32
CA GLY A 45 3.99 1.38 5.31
C GLY A 45 2.91 2.47 5.18
N ALA A 46 2.39 2.97 6.30
CA ALA A 46 1.39 4.03 6.33
C ALA A 46 1.91 5.34 5.72
N VAL A 47 3.16 5.74 6.03
CA VAL A 47 3.77 6.94 5.44
C VAL A 47 3.92 6.80 3.93
N ILE A 48 4.43 5.66 3.45
CA ILE A 48 4.59 5.42 2.01
C ILE A 48 3.23 5.47 1.29
N VAL A 49 2.24 4.75 1.82
CA VAL A 49 0.88 4.74 1.24
C VAL A 49 0.27 6.15 1.25
N ALA A 50 0.39 6.89 2.35
CA ALA A 50 -0.14 8.25 2.43
C ALA A 50 0.51 9.19 1.40
N VAL A 51 1.85 9.15 1.26
CA VAL A 51 2.58 9.95 0.28
C VAL A 51 2.12 9.62 -1.14
N VAL A 52 2.05 8.34 -1.49
CA VAL A 52 1.65 7.93 -2.83
C VAL A 52 0.17 8.26 -3.10
N ALA A 53 -0.72 8.11 -2.11
CA ALA A 53 -2.12 8.49 -2.24
C ALA A 53 -2.28 9.99 -2.51
N VAL A 54 -1.52 10.84 -1.82
CA VAL A 54 -1.50 12.30 -2.07
C VAL A 54 -0.97 12.60 -3.48
N LEU A 55 0.09 11.91 -3.91
CA LEU A 55 0.60 12.06 -5.28
C LEU A 55 -0.45 11.67 -6.32
N ILE A 56 -1.19 10.57 -6.13
CA ILE A 56 -2.27 10.16 -7.05
C ILE A 56 -3.39 11.20 -7.07
N ALA A 57 -3.79 11.67 -5.89
CA ALA A 57 -4.90 12.60 -5.73
C ALA A 57 -4.63 13.97 -6.38
N TYR A 58 -3.38 14.45 -6.39
CA TYR A 58 -3.09 15.85 -6.75
C TYR A 58 -2.01 16.06 -7.82
N VAL A 59 -1.07 15.12 -8.03
CA VAL A 59 0.16 15.39 -8.79
C VAL A 59 0.29 14.51 -10.02
N LEU A 60 0.03 13.20 -9.90
CA LEU A 60 0.34 12.23 -10.94
C LEU A 60 -0.55 12.43 -12.18
N PRO A 61 0.00 12.29 -13.39
CA PRO A 61 -0.78 12.13 -14.60
C PRO A 61 -1.51 10.78 -14.59
N SER A 62 -2.63 10.70 -15.32
CA SER A 62 -3.54 9.54 -15.30
C SER A 62 -2.85 8.20 -15.54
N VAL A 63 -1.98 8.11 -16.55
CA VAL A 63 -1.26 6.87 -16.89
C VAL A 63 -0.40 6.37 -15.72
N LEU A 64 0.32 7.26 -15.05
CA LEU A 64 1.17 6.88 -13.91
C LEU A 64 0.33 6.50 -12.68
N ALA A 65 -0.76 7.22 -12.41
CA ALA A 65 -1.67 6.89 -11.31
C ALA A 65 -2.25 5.48 -11.46
N TRP A 66 -2.76 5.14 -12.65
CA TRP A 66 -3.29 3.79 -12.91
C TRP A 66 -2.21 2.72 -12.97
N GLY A 67 -1.00 3.05 -13.45
CA GLY A 67 0.15 2.16 -13.39
C GLY A 67 0.51 1.77 -11.96
N VAL A 68 0.52 2.74 -11.03
CA VAL A 68 0.74 2.48 -9.60
C VAL A 68 -0.38 1.64 -9.00
N VAL A 69 -1.66 1.94 -9.31
CA VAL A 69 -2.80 1.14 -8.85
C VAL A 69 -2.67 -0.32 -9.33
N ALA A 70 -2.36 -0.53 -10.60
CA ALA A 70 -2.17 -1.87 -11.17
C ALA A 70 -0.98 -2.61 -10.53
N ALA A 71 0.16 -1.93 -10.34
CA ALA A 71 1.32 -2.50 -9.67
C ALA A 71 0.99 -2.92 -8.23
N THR A 72 0.26 -2.10 -7.48
CA THR A 72 -0.20 -2.44 -6.13
C THR A 72 -1.14 -3.65 -6.15
N ALA A 73 -2.08 -3.72 -7.09
CA ALA A 73 -2.98 -4.86 -7.21
C ALA A 73 -2.21 -6.16 -7.50
N ILE A 74 -1.24 -6.12 -8.41
CA ILE A 74 -0.35 -7.25 -8.71
C ILE A 74 0.45 -7.65 -7.46
N ALA A 75 1.02 -6.67 -6.74
CA ALA A 75 1.79 -6.92 -5.53
C ALA A 75 0.94 -7.59 -4.45
N VAL A 76 -0.30 -7.12 -4.24
CA VAL A 76 -1.26 -7.75 -3.31
C VAL A 76 -1.50 -9.20 -3.70
N VAL A 77 -1.88 -9.45 -4.95
CA VAL A 77 -2.14 -10.82 -5.44
C VAL A 77 -0.92 -11.72 -5.24
N PHE A 78 0.26 -11.24 -5.62
CA PHE A 78 1.49 -11.99 -5.49
C PHE A 78 1.79 -12.31 -4.03
N VAL A 79 1.77 -11.31 -3.16
CA VAL A 79 2.13 -11.47 -1.75
C VAL A 79 1.10 -12.31 -0.98
N THR A 80 -0.19 -12.27 -1.32
CA THR A 80 -1.23 -13.03 -0.60
C THR A 80 -1.47 -14.44 -1.13
N MET A 81 -1.12 -14.71 -2.39
CA MET A 81 -1.32 -16.05 -3.00
C MET A 81 -0.05 -16.89 -3.04
N TRP A 82 1.13 -16.28 -2.89
CA TRP A 82 2.41 -16.99 -2.93
C TRP A 82 2.87 -17.46 -1.53
N ASP A 83 2.09 -17.19 -0.48
CA ASP A 83 2.30 -17.78 0.87
C ASP A 83 2.02 -19.29 0.88
#